data_AF-U1N2R0-F1
#
_entry.id   AF-U1N2R0-F1
#
_cell.length_a   1.000
_cell.length_b   1.000
_cell.length_c   1.000
_cell.angle_alpha   90.00
_cell.angle_beta   90.00
_cell.angle_gamma   90.00
#
_symmetry.space_group_name_H-M   'P 1'
#
loop_
_entity.id
_entity.type
_entity.pdbx_description
1 polymer ?
#
loop_
_entity_poly.entity_id
_entity_poly.type
_entity_poly.pdbx_seq_one_letter_code
_entity_poly.pdbx_strand_id
1 'polypeptide(L)'
;MSNQDNKFIDSCPEEIHTIKIYTAHIEYIVHITTERTTLKSRPDELTGDMIDRLEKEVDMLERHLQVLRMVIDSEPIGIVKMSNETGYPHHKVRYSLRVLEEENLIEPSSQGAITTEQTHEFVDELDEKLNDIVGKLDEMKIEETVEVEG
;
A
#
# COMPACT_ATOMS: atom_id res chain seq x y z
N MET A 1 -43.40 -49.06 31.14
CA MET A 1 -43.45 -47.70 31.72
C MET A 1 -42.24 -46.93 31.24
N SER A 2 -42.48 -45.67 30.92
CA SER A 2 -41.82 -44.86 29.91
C SER A 2 -40.49 -44.25 30.35
N ASN A 3 -39.65 -44.00 29.35
CA ASN A 3 -38.45 -43.17 29.34
C ASN A 3 -38.64 -41.77 29.93
N GLN A 4 -37.62 -41.30 30.64
CA GLN A 4 -37.19 -39.91 30.90
C GLN A 4 -35.72 -40.03 31.35
N ASP A 5 -34.72 -39.27 30.97
CA ASP A 5 -34.53 -38.15 30.05
C ASP A 5 -33.02 -38.14 29.80
N ASN A 6 -32.57 -38.08 28.54
CA ASN A 6 -31.21 -37.62 28.27
C ASN A 6 -31.30 -36.57 27.16
N LYS A 7 -31.27 -35.31 27.59
CA LYS A 7 -31.25 -34.14 26.70
C LYS A 7 -29.95 -34.18 25.90
N PHE A 8 -30.06 -34.66 24.67
CA PHE A 8 -29.02 -34.54 23.66
C PHE A 8 -28.84 -33.05 23.35
N ILE A 9 -27.59 -32.63 23.42
CA ILE A 9 -27.13 -31.28 23.15
C ILE A 9 -27.36 -31.05 21.65
N ASP A 10 -28.30 -30.16 21.33
CA ASP A 10 -28.54 -29.71 19.97
C ASP A 10 -27.39 -28.75 19.59
N SER A 11 -26.37 -29.28 18.90
CA SER A 11 -25.25 -28.49 18.39
C SER A 11 -25.63 -27.90 17.03
N CYS A 12 -25.76 -26.57 16.97
CA CYS A 12 -26.02 -25.80 15.77
C CYS A 12 -25.04 -26.15 14.61
N PRO A 13 -25.52 -26.48 13.40
CA PRO A 13 -24.66 -26.85 12.26
C PRO A 13 -23.92 -25.67 11.58
N GLU A 14 -24.18 -24.43 11.98
CA GLU A 14 -23.60 -23.21 11.39
C GLU A 14 -22.09 -23.03 11.68
N GLU A 15 -21.58 -23.61 12.77
CA GLU A 15 -20.16 -23.45 13.16
C GLU A 15 -19.20 -24.31 12.30
N ILE A 16 -19.64 -25.48 11.82
CA ILE A 16 -18.80 -26.38 11.01
C ILE A 16 -18.57 -25.81 9.60
N HIS A 17 -19.54 -25.09 9.05
CA HIS A 17 -19.41 -24.45 7.74
C HIS A 17 -18.40 -23.30 7.75
N THR A 18 -18.42 -22.48 8.80
CA THR A 18 -17.50 -21.36 8.97
C THR A 18 -16.06 -21.85 9.13
N ILE A 19 -15.83 -22.93 9.90
CA ILE A 19 -14.51 -23.53 10.09
C ILE A 19 -13.97 -24.07 8.76
N LYS A 20 -14.78 -24.78 7.97
CA LYS A 20 -14.34 -25.33 6.66
C LYS A 20 -13.94 -24.24 5.66
N ILE A 21 -14.65 -23.11 5.64
CA ILE A 21 -14.31 -21.97 4.77
C ILE A 21 -12.97 -21.37 5.21
N TYR A 22 -12.75 -21.22 6.52
CA TYR A 22 -11.51 -20.68 7.06
C TYR A 22 -10.31 -21.59 6.79
N THR A 23 -10.48 -22.92 6.91
CA THR A 23 -9.43 -23.89 6.58
C THR A 23 -9.05 -23.83 5.10
N ALA A 24 -10.03 -23.78 4.19
CA ALA A 24 -9.76 -23.65 2.76
C ALA A 24 -9.06 -22.33 2.39
N HIS A 25 -9.39 -21.23 3.08
CA HIS A 25 -8.73 -19.94 2.87
C HIS A 25 -7.28 -19.94 3.37
N ILE A 26 -7.01 -20.58 4.51
CA ILE A 26 -5.65 -20.75 5.03
C ILE A 26 -4.83 -21.63 4.09
N GLU A 27 -5.37 -22.74 3.61
CA GLU A 27 -4.68 -23.62 2.64
C GLU A 27 -4.36 -22.88 1.33
N TYR A 28 -5.29 -22.06 0.82
CA TYR A 28 -5.04 -21.21 -0.33
C TYR A 28 -3.94 -20.18 -0.08
N ILE A 29 -3.94 -19.52 1.08
CA ILE A 29 -2.91 -18.53 1.48
C ILE A 29 -1.53 -19.20 1.68
N VAL A 30 -1.49 -20.41 2.23
CA VAL A 30 -0.25 -21.18 2.39
C VAL A 30 0.28 -21.63 1.02
N HIS A 31 -0.60 -22.02 0.09
CA HIS A 31 -0.20 -22.42 -1.26
C HIS A 31 0.35 -21.24 -2.08
N ILE A 32 -0.29 -20.07 -2.05
CA ILE A 32 0.21 -18.87 -2.75
C ILE A 32 1.53 -18.33 -2.15
N THR A 33 1.79 -18.57 -0.86
CA THR A 33 3.04 -18.13 -0.20
C THR A 33 4.20 -19.10 -0.43
N THR A 34 3.92 -20.41 -0.56
CA THR A 34 4.95 -21.43 -0.86
C THR A 34 5.38 -21.45 -2.33
N GLU A 35 4.51 -21.09 -3.27
CA GLU A 35 4.87 -20.92 -4.69
C GLU A 35 5.81 -19.71 -4.95
N ARG A 36 5.83 -18.72 -4.05
CA ARG A 36 6.68 -17.51 -4.20
C ARG A 36 8.14 -17.69 -3.79
N THR A 37 8.54 -18.80 -3.17
CA THR A 37 9.89 -18.95 -2.58
C THR A 37 10.91 -19.70 -3.45
N THR A 38 10.62 -20.00 -4.73
CA THR A 38 11.58 -20.72 -5.60
C THR A 38 11.89 -20.07 -6.95
N LEU A 39 11.70 -18.75 -7.09
CA LEU A 39 12.25 -18.03 -8.25
C LEU A 39 13.74 -17.74 -8.03
N LYS A 40 14.54 -18.66 -8.59
CA LYS A 40 15.99 -18.63 -8.68
C LYS A 40 16.45 -17.41 -9.49
N SER A 41 17.15 -16.50 -8.84
CA SER A 41 17.73 -15.33 -9.47
C SER A 41 18.95 -15.66 -10.36
N ARG A 42 18.96 -15.14 -11.60
CA ARG A 42 20.00 -15.24 -12.65
C ARG A 42 20.89 -13.98 -12.62
N PRO A 43 22.17 -14.07 -13.02
CA PRO A 43 23.19 -13.03 -12.75
C PRO A 43 23.04 -11.67 -13.47
N ASP A 44 21.93 -11.42 -14.18
CA ASP A 44 21.59 -10.11 -14.76
C ASP A 44 20.70 -9.24 -13.82
N GLU A 45 20.34 -9.76 -12.64
CA GLU A 45 19.38 -9.16 -11.69
C GLU A 45 19.97 -8.14 -10.71
N LEU A 46 21.29 -7.89 -10.68
CA LEU A 46 21.86 -7.02 -9.65
C LEU A 46 21.56 -5.53 -9.87
N THR A 47 21.53 -5.06 -11.12
CA THR A 47 21.15 -3.68 -11.48
C THR A 47 19.64 -3.52 -11.62
N GLY A 48 18.95 -4.54 -12.14
CA GLY A 48 17.48 -4.57 -12.20
C GLY A 48 16.85 -4.44 -10.81
N ASP A 49 17.35 -5.17 -9.82
CA ASP A 49 16.80 -5.12 -8.45
C ASP A 49 16.99 -3.73 -7.80
N MET A 50 18.07 -3.00 -8.10
CA MET A 50 18.24 -1.63 -7.56
C MET A 50 17.25 -0.63 -8.19
N ILE A 51 17.03 -0.70 -9.50
CA ILE A 51 16.07 0.17 -10.19
C ILE A 51 14.63 -0.22 -9.85
N ASP A 52 14.30 -1.51 -9.82
CA ASP A 52 12.97 -2.03 -9.45
C ASP A 52 12.56 -1.62 -8.03
N ARG A 53 13.52 -1.51 -7.10
CA ARG A 53 13.26 -0.99 -5.75
C ARG A 53 12.93 0.49 -5.79
N LEU A 54 13.68 1.28 -6.55
CA LEU A 54 13.40 2.71 -6.70
C LEU A 54 12.01 2.94 -7.32
N GLU A 55 11.65 2.19 -8.35
CA GLU A 55 10.30 2.26 -8.96
C GLU A 55 9.20 2.00 -7.94
N LYS A 56 9.36 0.98 -7.09
CA LYS A 56 8.39 0.69 -6.01
C LYS A 56 8.29 1.82 -5.00
N GLU A 57 9.40 2.46 -4.63
CA GLU A 57 9.38 3.62 -3.73
C GLU A 57 8.65 4.81 -4.39
N VAL A 58 8.86 5.04 -5.68
CA VAL A 58 8.14 6.06 -6.46
C VAL A 58 6.63 5.77 -6.50
N ASP A 59 6.22 4.54 -6.79
CA ASP A 59 4.81 4.11 -6.77
C ASP A 59 4.16 4.31 -5.38
N MET A 60 4.94 4.11 -4.32
CA MET A 60 4.47 4.35 -2.95
C MET A 60 4.28 5.83 -2.66
N LEU A 61 5.25 6.66 -3.05
CA LEU A 61 5.20 8.11 -2.88
C LEU A 61 4.06 8.73 -3.70
N GLU A 62 3.90 8.35 -4.97
CA GLU A 62 2.81 8.82 -5.84
C GLU A 62 1.46 8.62 -5.16
N ARG A 63 1.21 7.41 -4.64
CA ARG A 63 -0.02 7.11 -3.91
C ARG A 63 -0.20 8.01 -2.68
N HIS A 64 0.86 8.23 -1.91
CA HIS A 64 0.80 9.08 -0.71
C HIS A 64 0.44 10.53 -1.08
N LEU A 65 1.06 11.07 -2.13
CA LEU A 65 0.76 12.41 -2.64
C LEU A 65 -0.64 12.51 -3.24
N GLN A 66 -1.14 11.49 -3.93
CA GLN A 66 -2.51 11.47 -4.45
C GLN A 66 -3.54 11.45 -3.32
N VAL A 67 -3.28 10.71 -2.23
CA VAL A 67 -4.11 10.72 -1.03
C VAL A 67 -4.06 12.09 -0.36
N LEU A 68 -2.88 12.68 -0.18
CA LEU A 68 -2.72 14.02 0.39
C LEU A 68 -3.49 15.08 -0.42
N ARG A 69 -3.38 15.02 -1.76
CA ARG A 69 -4.10 15.92 -2.67
C ARG A 69 -5.61 15.88 -2.44
N MET A 70 -6.19 14.70 -2.27
CA MET A 70 -7.61 14.58 -1.97
C MET A 70 -7.99 15.16 -0.60
N VAL A 71 -7.11 15.06 0.40
CA VAL A 71 -7.37 15.70 1.70
C VAL A 71 -7.38 17.22 1.51
N ILE A 72 -6.39 17.78 0.84
CA ILE A 72 -6.32 19.23 0.52
C ILE A 72 -7.57 19.71 -0.23
N ASP A 73 -8.03 18.96 -1.23
CA ASP A 73 -9.13 19.39 -2.10
C ASP A 73 -10.54 19.15 -1.50
N SER A 74 -10.68 18.31 -0.47
CA SER A 74 -11.99 17.79 -0.03
C SER A 74 -12.13 17.53 1.47
N GLU A 75 -11.22 18.04 2.30
CA GLU A 75 -11.31 17.90 3.74
C GLU A 75 -12.63 18.45 4.33
N PRO A 76 -13.19 17.79 5.35
CA PRO A 76 -12.77 16.50 5.90
C PRO A 76 -13.15 15.34 4.96
N ILE A 77 -12.21 14.40 4.73
CA ILE A 77 -12.45 13.25 3.84
C ILE A 77 -12.12 11.90 4.49
N GLY A 78 -13.05 10.95 4.36
CA GLY A 78 -12.92 9.60 4.92
C GLY A 78 -12.27 8.59 3.97
N ILE A 79 -11.68 7.53 4.54
CA ILE A 79 -11.00 6.45 3.82
C ILE A 79 -11.86 5.78 2.73
N VAL A 80 -13.17 5.69 2.94
CA VAL A 80 -14.09 5.05 1.99
C VAL A 80 -14.22 5.90 0.72
N LYS A 81 -14.45 7.21 0.88
CA LYS A 81 -14.56 8.13 -0.25
C LYS A 81 -13.23 8.17 -1.01
N MET A 82 -12.11 8.29 -0.31
CA MET A 82 -10.78 8.27 -0.93
C MET A 82 -10.50 7.01 -1.75
N SER A 83 -10.84 5.84 -1.21
CA SER A 83 -10.68 4.55 -1.92
C SER A 83 -11.52 4.48 -3.19
N ASN A 84 -12.75 5.01 -3.16
CA ASN A 84 -13.64 5.03 -4.33
C ASN A 84 -13.14 6.00 -5.42
N GLU A 85 -12.67 7.19 -5.03
CA GLU A 85 -12.21 8.21 -5.99
C GLU A 85 -10.85 7.87 -6.61
N THR A 86 -9.92 7.29 -5.84
CA THR A 86 -8.58 6.91 -6.34
C THR A 86 -8.51 5.53 -6.97
N GLY A 87 -9.46 4.65 -6.65
CA GLY A 87 -9.40 3.22 -6.98
C GLY A 87 -8.40 2.42 -6.13
N TYR A 88 -7.70 3.04 -5.18
CA TYR A 88 -6.79 2.31 -4.30
C TYR A 88 -7.55 1.45 -3.28
N PRO A 89 -7.10 0.21 -2.98
CA PRO A 89 -7.67 -0.58 -1.90
C PRO A 89 -7.58 0.13 -0.54
N HIS A 90 -8.59 -0.07 0.33
CA HIS A 90 -8.65 0.56 1.65
C HIS A 90 -7.35 0.42 2.46
N HIS A 91 -6.70 -0.75 2.47
CA HIS A 91 -5.47 -0.93 3.26
C HIS A 91 -4.31 -0.05 2.76
N LYS A 92 -4.25 0.23 1.45
CA LYS A 92 -3.25 1.15 0.87
C LYS A 92 -3.56 2.62 1.17
N VAL A 93 -4.83 3.00 1.12
CA VAL A 93 -5.28 4.35 1.53
C VAL A 93 -4.99 4.56 3.02
N ARG A 94 -5.35 3.58 3.87
CA ARG A 94 -5.05 3.62 5.31
C ARG A 94 -3.56 3.78 5.58
N TYR A 95 -2.72 3.01 4.89
CA TYR A 95 -1.27 3.12 5.04
C TYR A 95 -0.79 4.53 4.66
N SER A 96 -1.32 5.10 3.59
CA SER A 96 -0.99 6.46 3.17
C SER A 96 -1.39 7.51 4.20
N LEU A 97 -2.61 7.41 4.75
CA LEU A 97 -3.04 8.32 5.82
C LEU A 97 -2.15 8.24 7.04
N ARG A 98 -1.74 7.04 7.43
CA ARG A 98 -0.82 6.86 8.56
C ARG A 98 0.52 7.54 8.31
N VAL A 99 1.11 7.37 7.13
CA VAL A 99 2.39 8.02 6.77
C VAL A 99 2.23 9.54 6.80
N LEU A 100 1.17 10.08 6.20
CA LEU A 100 0.91 11.52 6.19
C LEU A 100 0.66 12.09 7.60
N GLU A 101 0.03 11.32 8.49
CA GLU A 101 -0.15 11.68 9.90
C GLU A 101 1.18 11.66 10.67
N GLU A 102 2.03 10.66 10.43
CA GLU A 102 3.38 10.56 11.04
C GLU A 102 4.27 11.75 10.62
N GLU A 103 4.11 12.24 9.39
CA GLU A 103 4.78 13.45 8.87
C GLU A 103 4.07 14.76 9.29
N ASN A 104 3.03 14.70 10.14
CA ASN A 104 2.22 15.84 10.59
C ASN A 104 1.59 16.66 9.45
N LEU A 105 1.39 16.07 8.26
CA LEU A 105 0.74 16.73 7.13
C LEU A 105 -0.78 16.63 7.20
N ILE A 106 -1.31 15.71 7.97
CA ILE A 106 -2.75 15.56 8.23
C ILE A 106 -3.00 15.18 9.70
N GLU A 107 -4.23 15.36 10.16
CA GLU A 107 -4.70 14.84 11.44
C GLU A 107 -6.06 14.15 11.33
N PRO A 108 -6.37 13.19 12.22
CA PRO A 108 -7.66 12.51 12.21
C PRO A 108 -8.77 13.38 12.81
N SER A 109 -9.94 13.42 12.15
CA SER A 109 -11.16 14.01 12.69
C SER A 109 -12.32 13.00 12.72
N SER A 110 -13.43 13.37 13.37
CA SER A 110 -14.65 12.55 13.40
C SER A 110 -15.28 12.32 12.01
N GLN A 111 -15.00 13.20 11.03
CA GLN A 111 -15.57 13.13 9.68
C GLN A 111 -14.55 12.67 8.62
N GLY A 112 -13.28 12.46 8.99
CA GLY A 112 -12.22 12.11 8.04
C GLY A 112 -10.88 12.77 8.37
N ALA A 113 -9.90 12.61 7.49
CA ALA A 113 -8.65 13.34 7.57
C ALA A 113 -8.84 14.81 7.19
N ILE A 114 -8.13 15.69 7.88
CA ILE A 114 -7.98 17.12 7.59
C ILE A 114 -6.49 17.46 7.55
N THR A 115 -6.12 18.52 6.85
CA THR A 115 -4.78 19.07 6.76
C THR A 115 -4.38 19.77 8.06
N THR A 116 -3.07 19.96 8.24
CA THR A 116 -2.50 20.73 9.34
C THR A 116 -1.95 22.06 8.82
N GLU A 117 -1.44 22.89 9.71
CA GLU A 117 -0.75 24.13 9.32
C GLU A 117 0.53 23.87 8.49
N GLN A 118 1.14 22.68 8.62
CA GLN A 118 2.38 22.32 7.93
C GLN A 118 2.17 21.88 6.48
N THR A 119 0.92 21.52 6.11
CA THR A 119 0.63 20.97 4.79
C THR A 119 0.96 21.95 3.67
N HIS A 120 0.66 23.24 3.86
CA HIS A 120 0.90 24.25 2.83
C HIS A 120 2.39 24.46 2.59
N GLU A 121 3.18 24.60 3.66
CA GLU A 121 4.64 24.75 3.58
C GLU A 121 5.27 23.54 2.90
N PHE A 122 4.84 22.32 3.25
CA PHE A 122 5.31 21.10 2.59
C PHE A 122 5.04 21.10 1.08
N VAL A 123 3.83 21.50 0.67
CA VAL A 123 3.45 21.54 -0.75
C VAL A 123 4.24 22.60 -1.51
N ASP A 124 4.44 23.79 -0.93
CA ASP A 124 5.22 24.86 -1.55
C ASP A 124 6.67 24.43 -1.80
N GLU A 125 7.26 23.65 -0.89
CA GLU A 125 8.64 23.14 -1.02
C GLU A 125 8.74 21.87 -1.88
N LEU A 126 7.63 21.16 -2.12
CA LEU A 126 7.64 19.85 -2.76
C LEU A 126 8.18 19.92 -4.20
N ASP A 127 7.75 20.92 -4.97
CA ASP A 127 8.17 21.07 -6.37
C ASP A 127 9.68 21.31 -6.48
N GLU A 128 10.27 22.11 -5.60
CA GLU A 128 11.72 22.35 -5.56
C GLU A 128 12.47 21.06 -5.22
N LYS A 129 12.03 20.33 -4.18
CA LYS A 129 12.64 19.04 -3.79
C LYS A 129 12.56 18.00 -4.90
N LEU A 130 11.45 17.93 -5.63
CA LEU A 130 11.30 17.01 -6.76
C LEU A 130 12.21 17.39 -7.93
N ASN A 131 12.33 18.68 -8.25
CA ASN A 131 13.25 19.16 -9.30
C ASN A 131 14.71 18.80 -8.99
N ASP A 132 15.14 18.96 -7.74
CA ASP A 132 16.48 18.56 -7.29
C ASP A 132 16.72 17.05 -7.46
N ILE A 133 15.71 16.22 -7.17
CA ILE A 133 15.79 14.76 -7.35
C ILE A 133 15.87 14.42 -8.83
N VAL A 134 15.02 15.02 -9.67
CA VAL A 134 15.03 14.82 -11.12
C VAL A 134 16.38 15.18 -11.73
N GLY A 135 16.98 16.31 -11.33
CA GLY A 135 18.31 16.72 -11.76
C GLY A 135 19.38 15.68 -11.42
N LYS A 136 19.39 15.18 -10.17
CA LYS A 136 20.32 14.12 -9.75
C LYS A 136 20.13 12.82 -10.53
N LEU A 137 18.89 12.42 -10.80
CA LEU A 137 18.59 11.23 -11.60
C LEU A 137 19.05 11.40 -13.06
N ASP A 138 18.95 12.61 -13.61
CA ASP A 138 19.40 12.91 -14.97
C ASP A 138 20.94 12.82 -15.10
N GLU A 139 21.67 13.37 -14.13
CA GLU A 139 23.14 13.31 -14.05
C GLU A 139 23.68 11.87 -13.88
N MET A 140 22.86 10.93 -13.40
CA MET A 140 23.25 9.52 -13.25
C MET A 140 23.23 8.72 -14.57
N LYS A 141 22.73 9.31 -15.66
CA LYS A 141 22.70 8.65 -16.96
C LYS A 141 24.12 8.39 -17.48
N ILE A 142 24.35 7.19 -17.97
CA ILE A 142 25.60 6.83 -18.63
C ILE A 142 25.40 7.05 -20.13
N GLU A 143 25.97 8.13 -20.67
CA GLU A 143 26.03 8.33 -22.12
C GLU A 143 27.00 7.32 -22.74
N GLU A 144 26.62 6.65 -23.82
CA GLU A 144 27.57 5.86 -24.60
C GLU A 144 28.61 6.81 -25.22
N THR A 145 29.80 6.90 -24.63
CA THR A 145 30.96 7.43 -25.31
C THR A 145 31.31 6.48 -26.45
N VAL A 146 30.73 6.72 -27.63
CA VAL A 146 31.20 6.12 -28.87
C VAL A 146 32.53 6.79 -29.21
N GLU A 147 33.61 6.30 -28.62
CA GLU A 147 34.95 6.54 -29.18
C GLU A 147 35.04 5.75 -30.49
N VAL A 148 34.56 6.36 -31.58
CA VAL A 148 35.04 6.02 -32.93
C VAL A 148 36.19 6.96 -33.26
N GLU A 149 37.40 6.57 -32.87
CA GLU A 149 38.63 6.87 -33.60
C GLU A 149 39.52 5.64 -33.40
N GLY A 150 40.05 4.94 -34.41
CA GLY A 150 40.43 5.30 -35.76
C GLY A 150 41.74 4.55 -36.03
#